data_AF-A0A9W8HX35-F1
#
_entry.id   AF-A0A9W8HX35-F1
#
_cell.length_a   1.000
_cell.length_b   1.000
_cell.length_c   1.000
_cell.angle_alpha   90.00
_cell.angle_beta   90.00
_cell.angle_gamma   90.00
#
_symmetry.space_group_name_H-M   'P 1'
#
loop_
_entity.id
_entity.type
_entity.pdbx_description
1 polymer ?
#
loop_
_entity_poly.entity_id
_entity_poly.type
_entity_poly.pdbx_seq_one_letter_code
_entity_poly.pdbx_strand_id
1 'polypeptide(L)'
;MYNFLQRLSAITSFAMSTLMVMAILISVTTPLIPSSPTHSLTLRGVQTTTGRRVDTLDKKSRSAEYAQLTFDVDADLTSMFNWNTKLLFAYITADYRAPGFETNRVVVWDRIVRNRRQAKLRLRKHQNKYLLRNYALTFEGVEAANLTLHINPVPYLGLMYDRSATSIPLSLPRAAGSAGQAGR
;
A
#
# COMPACT_ATOMS: atom_id res chain seq x y z
N MET A 1 -1.82 47.83 -35.05
CA MET A 1 -0.57 47.97 -34.27
C MET A 1 -0.66 47.02 -33.08
N TYR A 2 0.34 46.17 -32.85
CA TYR A 2 0.34 45.26 -31.69
C TYR A 2 0.86 46.01 -30.46
N ASN A 3 -0.01 46.22 -29.47
CA ASN A 3 0.43 46.82 -28.20
C ASN A 3 1.25 45.80 -27.40
N PHE A 4 2.14 46.28 -26.52
CA PHE A 4 3.06 45.44 -25.73
C PHE A 4 2.36 44.26 -25.04
N LEU A 5 1.17 44.49 -24.51
CA LEU A 5 0.34 43.47 -23.86
C LEU A 5 -0.09 42.33 -24.80
N GLN A 6 -0.35 42.62 -26.08
CA GLN A 6 -0.72 41.59 -27.06
C GLN A 6 0.46 40.69 -27.41
N ARG A 7 1.67 41.26 -27.51
CA ARG A 7 2.90 40.48 -27.75
C ARG A 7 3.21 39.57 -26.55
N LEU A 8 3.06 40.09 -25.33
CA LEU A 8 3.23 39.30 -24.11
C LEU A 8 2.23 38.14 -24.04
N SER A 9 0.94 38.42 -24.30
CA SER A 9 -0.10 37.39 -24.31
C SER A 9 0.19 36.27 -25.32
N ALA A 10 0.66 36.61 -26.53
CA ALA A 10 1.02 35.63 -27.55
C ALA A 10 2.22 34.75 -27.11
N ILE A 11 3.27 35.35 -26.55
CA ILE A 11 4.45 34.62 -26.07
C ILE A 11 4.07 33.70 -24.91
N THR A 12 3.30 34.19 -23.94
CA THR A 12 2.86 33.41 -22.78
C THR A 12 1.96 32.26 -23.21
N SER A 13 1.03 32.48 -24.15
CA SER A 13 0.15 31.43 -24.66
C SER A 13 0.92 30.34 -25.40
N PHE A 14 1.92 30.73 -26.21
CA PHE A 14 2.81 29.79 -26.89
C PHE A 14 3.71 29.01 -25.92
N ALA A 15 4.25 29.68 -24.89
CA ALA A 15 5.02 29.02 -23.85
C ALA A 15 4.16 28.02 -23.07
N MET A 16 2.93 28.39 -22.71
CA MET A 16 2.02 27.54 -21.96
C MET A 16 1.60 26.30 -22.78
N SER A 17 1.27 26.47 -24.07
CA SER A 17 0.91 25.33 -24.93
C SER A 17 2.09 24.38 -25.11
N THR A 18 3.31 24.91 -25.27
CA THR A 18 4.54 24.10 -25.38
C THR A 18 4.80 23.32 -24.07
N LEU A 19 4.67 23.96 -22.91
CA LEU A 19 4.83 23.31 -21.61
C LEU A 19 3.75 22.25 -21.37
N MET A 20 2.51 22.48 -21.81
CA MET A 20 1.43 21.50 -21.69
C MET A 20 1.72 20.25 -22.53
N VAL A 21 2.19 20.41 -23.77
CA VAL A 21 2.61 19.29 -24.62
C VAL A 21 3.78 18.54 -23.98
N MET A 22 4.78 19.25 -23.45
CA MET A 22 5.90 18.62 -22.74
C MET A 22 5.44 17.85 -21.51
N ALA A 23 4.51 18.38 -20.70
CA ALA A 23 3.98 17.69 -19.53
C ALA A 23 3.22 16.41 -19.90
N ILE A 24 2.46 16.43 -21.00
CA ILE A 24 1.78 15.24 -21.53
C ILE A 24 2.82 14.19 -21.98
N LEU A 25 3.86 14.60 -22.70
CA LEU A 25 4.94 13.70 -23.12
C LEU A 25 5.65 13.08 -21.91
N ILE A 26 5.96 13.87 -20.89
CA ILE A 26 6.56 13.39 -19.63
C ILE A 26 5.65 12.38 -18.95
N SER A 27 4.35 12.67 -18.85
CA SER A 27 3.36 11.79 -18.23
C SER A 27 3.27 10.43 -18.94
N VAL A 28 3.29 10.42 -20.28
CA VAL A 28 3.19 9.18 -21.08
C VAL A 28 4.51 8.41 -21.10
N THR A 29 5.66 9.09 -21.09
CA THR A 29 6.97 8.43 -21.16
C THR A 29 7.43 7.86 -19.83
N THR A 30 6.97 8.39 -18.70
CA THR A 30 7.45 7.98 -17.36
C THR A 30 7.22 6.50 -17.04
N PRO A 31 6.04 5.89 -17.32
CA PRO A 31 5.82 4.47 -17.09
C PRO A 31 6.69 3.54 -17.95
N LEU A 32 7.23 4.04 -19.07
CA LEU A 32 8.09 3.29 -19.98
C LEU A 32 9.56 3.20 -19.51
N ILE A 33 9.94 3.97 -18.50
CA ILE A 33 11.32 3.96 -17.97
C ILE A 33 11.57 2.60 -17.30
N PRO A 34 12.54 1.79 -17.76
CA PRO A 34 12.79 0.47 -17.20
C PRO A 34 13.26 0.59 -15.75
N SER A 35 12.71 -0.25 -14.87
CA SER A 35 13.25 -0.44 -13.52
C SER A 35 13.14 -1.91 -13.13
N SER A 36 14.17 -2.41 -12.46
CA SER A 36 14.19 -3.78 -11.93
C SER A 36 14.29 -3.72 -10.40
N PRO A 37 13.18 -3.57 -9.67
CA PRO A 37 13.20 -3.62 -8.21
C PRO A 37 13.31 -5.06 -7.72
N THR A 38 14.24 -5.33 -6.82
CA THR A 38 14.30 -6.63 -6.13
C THR A 38 13.44 -6.53 -4.89
N HIS A 39 12.53 -7.47 -4.66
CA HIS A 39 11.64 -7.45 -3.51
C HIS A 39 11.28 -8.87 -3.09
N SER A 40 11.20 -9.07 -1.78
CA SER A 40 10.83 -10.34 -1.16
C SER A 40 9.97 -10.04 0.06
N LEU A 41 8.92 -10.84 0.20
CA LEU A 41 7.98 -10.79 1.31
C LEU A 41 7.91 -12.19 1.91
N THR A 42 8.18 -12.30 3.20
CA THR A 42 8.09 -13.59 3.90
C THR A 42 7.24 -13.45 5.13
N LEU A 43 6.23 -14.31 5.25
CA LEU A 43 5.40 -14.39 6.45
C LEU A 43 6.14 -15.20 7.52
N ARG A 44 6.28 -14.63 8.73
CA ARG A 44 6.92 -15.30 9.86
C ARG A 44 5.91 -15.98 10.77
N GLY A 45 4.76 -15.35 10.97
CA GLY A 45 3.74 -15.88 11.85
C GLY A 45 2.48 -15.04 11.85
N VAL A 46 1.39 -15.69 12.22
CA VAL A 46 0.05 -15.11 12.34
C VAL A 46 -0.48 -15.47 13.71
N GLN A 47 -0.95 -14.47 14.45
CA GLN A 47 -1.59 -14.67 15.74
C GLN A 47 -2.96 -14.03 15.70
N THR A 48 -3.99 -14.79 16.03
CA THR A 48 -5.36 -14.28 16.07
C THR A 48 -5.77 -14.13 17.52
N THR A 49 -6.25 -12.94 17.89
CA THR A 49 -6.70 -12.62 19.24
C THR A 49 -8.15 -12.15 19.19
N THR A 50 -8.99 -12.68 20.07
CA THR A 50 -10.33 -12.15 20.27
C THR A 50 -10.25 -11.03 21.30
N GLY A 51 -10.86 -9.89 21.01
CA GLY A 51 -10.84 -8.79 21.96
C GLY A 51 -11.85 -7.71 21.62
N ARG A 52 -11.91 -6.71 22.51
CA ARG A 52 -12.72 -5.52 22.36
C ARG A 52 -11.77 -4.34 22.19
N ARG A 53 -11.45 -3.97 20.95
CA ARG A 53 -10.67 -2.76 20.67
C ARG A 53 -11.61 -1.65 20.21
N VAL A 54 -11.44 -0.46 20.77
CA VAL A 54 -12.12 0.73 20.29
C VAL A 54 -11.35 1.20 19.05
N ASP A 55 -11.99 1.12 17.90
CA ASP A 55 -11.47 1.70 16.67
C ASP A 55 -12.10 3.09 16.48
N THR A 56 -11.39 3.99 15.81
CA THR A 56 -11.91 5.32 15.46
C THR A 56 -13.16 5.23 14.58
N LEU A 57 -13.26 4.15 13.79
CA LEU A 57 -14.38 3.87 12.88
C LEU A 57 -15.56 3.13 13.55
N ASP A 58 -15.37 2.49 14.70
CA ASP A 58 -16.40 1.68 15.37
C ASP A 58 -16.41 1.95 16.87
N LYS A 59 -17.15 3.00 17.26
CA LYS A 59 -17.34 3.39 18.67
C LYS A 59 -18.19 2.38 19.44
N LYS A 60 -19.01 1.58 18.77
CA LYS A 60 -19.79 0.50 19.38
C LYS A 60 -18.90 -0.74 19.45
N SER A 61 -17.85 -0.65 20.26
CA SER A 61 -16.83 -1.70 20.40
C SER A 61 -17.48 -3.06 20.66
N ARG A 62 -17.64 -3.87 19.61
CA ARG A 62 -18.08 -5.27 19.66
C ARG A 62 -16.83 -6.14 19.77
N SER A 63 -16.94 -7.25 20.49
CA SER A 63 -15.87 -8.24 20.51
C SER A 63 -15.68 -8.79 19.10
N ALA A 64 -14.46 -8.73 18.60
CA ALA A 64 -14.09 -9.19 17.28
C ALA A 64 -12.75 -9.94 17.34
N GLU A 65 -12.52 -10.78 16.35
CA GLU A 65 -11.21 -11.37 16.12
C GLU A 65 -10.31 -10.39 15.36
N TYR A 66 -9.06 -10.28 15.82
CA TYR A 66 -8.02 -9.48 15.21
C TYR A 66 -6.83 -10.37 14.88
N ALA A 67 -6.36 -10.27 13.64
CA ALA A 67 -5.16 -10.95 13.20
C ALA A 67 -3.96 -10.01 13.31
N GLN A 68 -2.94 -10.46 14.03
CA GLN A 68 -1.64 -9.83 14.12
C GLN A 68 -0.66 -10.60 13.25
N LEU A 69 -0.13 -9.91 12.24
CA LEU A 69 0.78 -10.48 11.26
C LEU A 69 2.20 -10.09 11.64
N THR A 70 3.11 -11.06 11.63
CA THR A 70 4.55 -10.82 11.71
C THR A 70 5.18 -11.22 10.39
N PHE A 71 5.88 -10.29 9.75
CA PHE A 71 6.46 -10.50 8.43
C PHE A 71 7.84 -9.84 8.31
N ASP A 72 8.63 -10.33 7.35
CA ASP A 72 9.86 -9.71 6.92
C ASP A 72 9.69 -9.18 5.49
N VAL A 73 10.27 -8.01 5.22
CA VAL A 73 10.33 -7.40 3.89
C VAL A 73 11.78 -7.10 3.60
N ASP A 74 12.28 -7.60 2.47
CA ASP A 74 13.56 -7.18 1.91
C ASP A 74 13.30 -6.69 0.49
N ALA A 75 13.34 -5.37 0.28
CA ALA A 75 13.12 -4.76 -1.00
C ALA A 75 14.14 -3.65 -1.29
N ASP A 76 14.77 -3.72 -2.46
CA ASP A 76 15.58 -2.65 -3.02
C ASP A 76 14.81 -1.95 -4.14
N LEU A 77 14.27 -0.78 -3.80
CA LEU A 77 13.47 0.06 -4.69
C LEU A 77 14.29 1.18 -5.34
N THR A 78 15.62 1.18 -5.16
CA THR A 78 16.48 2.27 -5.66
C THR A 78 16.36 2.48 -7.16
N SER A 79 16.19 1.40 -7.92
CA SER A 79 16.03 1.42 -9.38
C SER A 79 14.71 2.06 -9.84
N MET A 80 13.70 2.19 -8.97
CA MET A 80 12.41 2.81 -9.31
C MET A 80 12.45 4.34 -9.25
N PHE A 81 13.47 4.93 -8.60
CA PHE A 81 13.62 6.39 -8.57
C PHE A 81 14.23 6.89 -9.87
N ASN A 82 13.42 7.52 -10.70
CA ASN A 82 13.86 8.29 -11.87
C ASN A 82 13.73 9.81 -11.62
N TRP A 83 14.03 10.61 -12.63
CA TRP A 83 13.95 12.08 -12.57
C TRP A 83 12.54 12.62 -12.33
N ASN A 84 11.49 11.87 -12.69
CA ASN A 84 10.09 12.25 -12.46
C ASN A 84 9.50 11.61 -11.20
N THR A 85 10.23 10.79 -10.44
CA THR A 85 9.67 10.10 -9.27
C THR A 85 9.74 10.98 -8.03
N LYS A 86 8.58 11.38 -7.50
CA LYS A 86 8.49 12.19 -6.27
C LYS A 86 8.61 11.35 -5.02
N LEU A 87 7.92 10.22 -5.00
CA LEU A 87 7.96 9.26 -3.90
C LEU A 87 7.50 7.89 -4.38
N LEU A 88 7.83 6.85 -3.62
CA LEU A 88 7.25 5.51 -3.77
C LEU A 88 6.34 5.25 -2.58
N PHE A 89 5.12 4.80 -2.86
CA PHE A 89 4.18 4.33 -1.85
C PHE A 89 4.21 2.82 -1.81
N ALA A 90 4.89 2.25 -0.80
CA ALA A 90 4.94 0.82 -0.56
C ALA A 90 3.91 0.46 0.50
N TYR A 91 3.05 -0.52 0.21
CA TYR A 91 2.05 -0.96 1.18
C TYR A 91 1.78 -2.45 1.02
N ILE A 92 1.37 -3.08 2.11
CA ILE A 92 1.04 -4.49 2.15
C ILE A 92 -0.46 -4.62 2.38
N THR A 93 -1.11 -5.41 1.54
CA THR A 93 -2.52 -5.76 1.62
C THR A 93 -2.68 -7.20 2.07
N ALA A 94 -3.66 -7.45 2.93
CA ALA A 94 -4.21 -8.77 3.18
C ALA A 94 -5.51 -8.89 2.39
N ASP A 95 -5.49 -9.71 1.36
CA ASP A 95 -6.63 -10.02 0.50
C ASP A 95 -7.22 -11.36 0.93
N TYR A 96 -8.49 -11.41 1.26
CA TYR A 96 -9.13 -12.65 1.71
C TYR A 96 -10.60 -12.70 1.33
N ARG A 97 -11.14 -13.92 1.29
CA ARG A 97 -12.56 -14.18 1.05
C ARG A 97 -13.22 -14.65 2.35
N ALA A 98 -14.39 -14.12 2.66
CA ALA A 98 -15.16 -14.52 3.82
C ALA A 98 -16.61 -14.83 3.42
N PRO A 99 -17.35 -15.66 4.17
CA PRO A 99 -18.77 -15.90 3.92
C PRO A 99 -19.55 -14.60 3.91
N GLY A 100 -20.26 -14.32 2.81
CA GLY A 100 -21.01 -13.07 2.60
C GLY A 100 -20.19 -11.89 2.07
N PHE A 101 -18.87 -12.01 1.95
CA PHE A 101 -17.98 -10.97 1.43
C PHE A 101 -16.88 -11.58 0.53
N GLU A 102 -17.12 -11.55 -0.78
CA GLU A 102 -16.25 -12.21 -1.77
C GLU A 102 -14.88 -11.54 -1.94
N THR A 103 -14.77 -10.23 -1.68
CA THR A 103 -13.52 -9.47 -1.87
C THR A 103 -13.25 -8.55 -0.69
N ASN A 104 -12.45 -9.02 0.28
CA ASN A 104 -11.95 -8.18 1.36
C ASN A 104 -10.48 -7.87 1.12
N ARG A 105 -10.14 -6.58 1.11
CA ARG A 105 -8.77 -6.07 0.98
C ARG A 105 -8.49 -5.08 2.09
N VAL A 106 -7.52 -5.42 2.94
CA VAL A 106 -7.16 -4.57 4.09
C VAL A 106 -5.68 -4.22 4.00
N VAL A 107 -5.36 -2.93 4.08
CA VAL A 107 -3.96 -2.49 4.16
C VAL A 107 -3.48 -2.72 5.59
N VAL A 108 -2.48 -3.58 5.75
CA VAL A 108 -1.93 -3.93 7.08
C VAL A 108 -0.68 -3.13 7.43
N TRP A 109 0.01 -2.60 6.41
CA TRP A 109 1.22 -1.81 6.59
C TRP A 109 1.45 -0.89 5.39
N ASP A 110 2.00 0.29 5.62
CA ASP A 110 2.37 1.26 4.59
C ASP A 110 3.68 1.98 4.94
N ARG A 111 4.40 2.41 3.91
CA ARG A 111 5.55 3.31 4.04
C ARG A 111 5.72 4.15 2.79
N ILE A 112 5.87 5.44 3.03
CA ILE A 112 6.26 6.42 2.02
C ILE A 112 7.78 6.48 1.96
N VAL A 113 8.35 6.13 0.82
CA VAL A 113 9.79 6.28 0.54
C VAL A 113 9.98 7.53 -0.31
N ARG A 114 10.69 8.53 0.25
CA ARG A 114 10.88 9.82 -0.44
C ARG A 114 12.17 9.90 -1.26
N ASN A 115 13.21 9.21 -0.81
CA ASN A 115 14.56 9.36 -1.37
C ASN A 115 15.21 8.00 -1.63
N ARG A 116 16.14 7.94 -2.60
CA ARG A 116 16.94 6.74 -2.92
C ARG A 116 17.66 6.13 -1.70
N ARG A 117 18.12 6.96 -0.76
CA ARG A 117 18.77 6.48 0.48
C ARG A 117 17.85 5.65 1.38
N GLN A 118 16.55 5.90 1.31
CA GLN A 118 15.52 5.19 2.09
C GLN A 118 14.85 4.06 1.27
N ALA A 119 15.25 3.87 0.02
CA ALA A 119 14.63 2.93 -0.91
C ALA A 119 14.98 1.47 -0.64
N LYS A 120 15.95 1.21 0.25
CA LYS A 120 16.26 -0.11 0.77
C LYS A 120 15.40 -0.39 1.99
N LEU A 121 14.31 -1.13 1.79
CA LEU A 121 13.38 -1.54 2.82
C LEU A 121 13.84 -2.88 3.39
N ARG A 122 14.32 -2.86 4.64
CA ARG A 122 14.70 -4.06 5.39
C ARG A 122 13.92 -4.10 6.69
N LEU A 123 12.81 -4.82 6.68
CA LEU A 123 11.97 -5.06 7.84
C LEU A 123 12.17 -6.49 8.30
N ARG A 124 12.45 -6.68 9.59
CA ARG A 124 12.64 -8.00 10.22
C ARG A 124 11.70 -8.12 11.41
N LYS A 125 10.94 -9.21 11.47
CA LYS A 125 9.93 -9.49 12.50
C LYS A 125 8.99 -8.30 12.71
N HIS A 126 8.64 -7.61 11.64
CA HIS A 126 7.81 -6.42 11.73
C HIS A 126 6.35 -6.82 11.88
N GLN A 127 5.64 -6.09 12.74
CA GLN A 127 4.23 -6.31 12.98
C GLN A 127 3.39 -5.41 12.09
N ASN A 128 2.16 -5.81 11.80
CA ASN A 128 1.21 -4.95 11.09
C ASN A 128 0.94 -3.66 11.87
N LYS A 129 0.88 -2.55 11.14
CA LYS A 129 0.60 -1.21 11.67
C LYS A 129 -0.90 -0.99 11.86
N TYR A 130 -1.70 -1.51 10.94
CA TYR A 130 -3.16 -1.42 10.98
C TYR A 130 -3.77 -2.76 11.38
N LEU A 131 -4.85 -2.68 12.15
CA LEU A 131 -5.58 -3.83 12.64
C LEU A 131 -6.21 -4.58 11.47
N LEU A 132 -5.95 -5.89 11.38
CA LEU A 132 -6.67 -6.76 10.47
C LEU A 132 -7.89 -7.30 11.21
N ARG A 133 -9.09 -6.83 10.83
CA ARG A 133 -10.39 -7.24 11.35
C ARG A 133 -11.31 -7.58 10.18
N ASN A 134 -12.06 -8.67 10.32
CA ASN A 134 -13.10 -9.02 9.35
C ASN A 134 -14.41 -8.28 9.66
N TYR A 135 -15.18 -7.96 8.63
CA TYR A 135 -16.51 -7.38 8.77
C TYR A 135 -17.46 -8.32 9.54
N ALA A 136 -17.35 -9.63 9.31
CA ALA A 136 -18.10 -10.66 10.03
C ALA A 136 -17.68 -10.83 11.50
N LEU A 137 -16.71 -10.06 12.00
CA LEU A 137 -16.14 -10.12 13.36
C LEU A 137 -15.40 -11.42 13.72
N THR A 138 -15.39 -12.41 12.83
CA THR A 138 -14.69 -13.69 12.96
C THR A 138 -13.89 -13.99 11.69
N PHE A 139 -12.80 -14.75 11.81
CA PHE A 139 -12.07 -15.31 10.68
C PHE A 139 -12.48 -16.75 10.35
N GLU A 140 -13.52 -17.27 11.00
CA GLU A 140 -14.10 -18.57 10.70
C GLU A 140 -14.67 -18.60 9.27
N GLY A 141 -14.33 -19.64 8.51
CA GLY A 141 -14.74 -19.80 7.11
C GLY A 141 -13.92 -18.99 6.09
N VAL A 142 -12.79 -18.39 6.50
CA VAL A 142 -11.84 -17.79 5.56
C VAL A 142 -10.95 -18.89 4.98
N GLU A 143 -11.25 -19.31 3.75
CA GLU A 143 -10.57 -20.44 3.10
C GLU A 143 -9.21 -20.06 2.49
N ALA A 144 -9.08 -18.84 1.99
CA ALA A 144 -7.85 -18.36 1.37
C ALA A 144 -7.64 -16.87 1.67
N ALA A 145 -6.48 -16.55 2.25
CA ALA A 145 -5.97 -15.21 2.32
C ALA A 145 -4.62 -15.13 1.59
N ASN A 146 -4.30 -13.98 1.04
CA ASN A 146 -3.06 -13.66 0.38
C ASN A 146 -2.51 -12.37 0.97
N LEU A 147 -1.21 -12.32 1.20
CA LEU A 147 -0.50 -11.12 1.61
C LEU A 147 0.26 -10.59 0.40
N THR A 148 -0.08 -9.38 -0.06
CA THR A 148 0.51 -8.79 -1.26
C THR A 148 1.25 -7.50 -0.93
N LEU A 149 2.53 -7.40 -1.30
CA LEU A 149 3.30 -6.17 -1.24
C LEU A 149 3.13 -5.41 -2.56
N HIS A 150 2.54 -4.23 -2.50
CA HIS A 150 2.39 -3.30 -3.63
C HIS A 150 3.40 -2.15 -3.53
N ILE A 151 3.92 -1.72 -4.67
CA ILE A 151 4.84 -0.58 -4.77
C ILE A 151 4.37 0.34 -5.89
N ASN A 152 3.79 1.47 -5.49
CA ASN A 152 3.24 2.46 -6.41
C ASN A 152 4.17 3.68 -6.51
N PRO A 153 4.85 3.89 -7.65
CA PRO A 153 5.55 5.14 -7.91
C PRO A 153 4.57 6.30 -8.11
N VAL A 154 4.82 7.40 -7.37
CA VAL A 154 4.10 8.66 -7.53
C VAL A 154 5.01 9.64 -8.27
N PRO A 155 4.65 10.04 -9.50
CA PRO A 155 5.45 10.99 -10.25
C PRO A 155 5.23 12.44 -9.77
N TYR A 156 6.15 13.36 -10.14
CA TYR A 156 5.91 14.80 -10.04
C TYR A 156 4.87 15.26 -11.06
N LEU A 157 4.94 14.71 -12.28
CA LEU A 157 4.03 14.99 -13.38
C LEU A 157 3.49 13.69 -13.96
N GLY A 158 2.16 13.55 -14.01
CA GLY A 158 1.47 12.42 -14.62
C GLY A 158 0.66 11.57 -13.65
N LEU A 159 0.19 10.42 -14.13
CA LEU A 159 -0.67 9.52 -13.36
C LEU A 159 0.14 8.55 -12.49
N MET A 160 -0.43 8.19 -11.35
CA MET A 160 0.06 7.10 -10.52
C MET A 160 -0.25 5.77 -11.19
N TYR A 161 0.67 4.81 -11.07
CA TYR A 161 0.48 3.45 -11.57
C TYR A 161 1.04 2.46 -10.56
N ASP A 162 0.54 1.24 -10.55
CA ASP A 162 1.12 0.12 -9.80
C ASP A 162 2.18 -0.56 -10.68
N ARG A 163 3.34 -0.87 -10.11
CA ARG A 163 4.48 -1.44 -10.87
C ARG A 163 4.89 -2.82 -10.39
N SER A 164 4.75 -3.11 -9.10
CA SER A 164 5.34 -4.31 -8.54
C SER A 164 4.49 -4.84 -7.40
N ALA A 165 3.98 -6.06 -7.60
CA ALA A 165 3.20 -6.80 -6.63
C ALA A 165 3.84 -8.19 -6.40
N THR A 166 4.21 -8.50 -5.16
CA THR A 166 4.54 -9.88 -4.75
C THR A 166 3.46 -10.37 -3.81
N SER A 167 2.85 -11.50 -4.13
CA SER A 167 1.80 -12.13 -3.34
C SER A 167 2.28 -13.45 -2.75
N ILE A 168 2.00 -13.68 -1.48
CA ILE A 168 2.25 -14.93 -0.78
C ILE A 168 0.97 -15.44 -0.12
N PRO A 169 0.76 -16.76 -0.01
CA PRO A 169 -0.38 -17.30 0.70
C PRO A 169 -0.32 -16.96 2.19
N LEU A 170 -1.47 -16.67 2.77
CA LEU A 170 -1.69 -16.34 4.18
C LEU A 170 -2.79 -17.26 4.72
N SER A 171 -2.49 -17.96 5.80
CA SER A 171 -3.48 -18.71 6.57
C SER A 171 -3.84 -17.92 7.81
N LEU A 172 -5.13 -17.62 8.01
CA LEU A 172 -5.63 -16.99 9.23
C LEU A 172 -6.13 -18.09 10.18
N PRO A 173 -5.37 -18.44 11.23
CA PRO A 173 -5.83 -19.42 12.20
C PRO A 173 -6.99 -18.83 13.01
N ARG A 174 -7.88 -19.71 13.48
CA ARG A 174 -8.91 -19.35 14.46
C ARG A 174 -8.25 -18.70 15.69
N ALA A 175 -8.92 -17.71 16.29
CA ALA A 175 -8.48 -17.24 17.59
C ALA A 175 -8.50 -18.42 18.58
N ALA A 176 -7.37 -18.72 19.21
CA ALA A 176 -7.37 -19.61 20.36
C ALA A 176 -8.28 -18.94 21.39
N GLY A 177 -9.45 -19.53 21.64
CA GLY A 177 -10.38 -19.03 22.63
C GLY A 177 -9.62 -18.79 23.92
N SER A 178 -9.89 -17.66 24.59
CA SER A 178 -9.37 -17.42 25.93
C SER A 178 -9.81 -18.59 26.81
N ALA A 179 -8.92 -19.57 26.99
CA ALA A 179 -9.10 -20.62 27.97
C ALA A 179 -9.27 -19.91 29.33
N GLY A 180 -10.43 -20.15 29.94
CA GLY A 180 -10.94 -19.58 31.18
C GLY A 180 -10.05 -18.62 31.96
N GLN A 181 -10.46 -17.36 32.03
CA GLN A 181 -10.48 -16.69 33.33
C GLN A 181 -11.73 -17.17 34.08
N ALA A 182 -11.66 -18.41 34.55
CA ALA A 182 -12.44 -18.86 35.69
C ALA A 182 -11.52 -18.73 36.92
N GLY A 183 -11.91 -17.88 37.88
CA GLY A 183 -11.28 -17.80 39.19
C GLY A 183 -10.38 -16.58 39.40
N ARG A 184 -10.98 -15.47 39.82
CA ARG A 184 -10.76 -14.88 41.15
C ARG A 184 -11.85 -13.87 41.46
#